data_AF-E4KNC4-F1
#
_entry.id   AF-E4KNC4-F1
#
_cell.length_a   1.000
_cell.length_b   1.000
_cell.length_c   1.000
_cell.angle_alpha   90.00
_cell.angle_beta   90.00
_cell.angle_gamma   90.00
#
_symmetry.space_group_name_H-M   'P 1'
#
loop_
_entity.id
_entity.type
_entity.pdbx_description
1 polymer ?
#
loop_
_entity_poly.entity_id
_entity_poly.type
_entity_poly.pdbx_seq_one_letter_code
_entity_poly.pdbx_strand_id
1 'polypeptide(L)'
;MVLVFIFTTALSLMPLSLRINGLQSVDITEYMPSLERTMTADFLAAYQDFNWDQVANQGQSSQEDDKVRQAFVKDETQAETLLKEGSGLAASQDQVFIKEGDQPIFVQDLGQDNPLLKSQDPQMVLKDLSQLWFKDNRLSLIVIQLLNVAIILFTNNLIFIGVVSALVYLMHLSRRFTIGSYKEALTIVLNAFGGASLLAMIAAFAGLDPLAMISLQGFAFIASLMASYWKTHFNDDYLEDIQKRGAHRGRN
;
A
#
# COMPACT_ATOMS: atom_id res chain seq x y z
N MET A 1 17.13 -18.22 11.59
CA MET A 1 17.15 -17.42 10.34
C MET A 1 15.74 -17.09 9.85
N VAL A 2 14.92 -18.08 9.46
CA VAL A 2 13.53 -17.84 9.01
C VAL A 2 12.69 -17.12 10.07
N LEU A 3 12.78 -17.52 11.34
CA LEU A 3 12.04 -16.86 12.42
C LEU A 3 12.43 -15.38 12.57
N VAL A 4 13.73 -15.06 12.51
CA VAL A 4 14.22 -13.68 12.60
C VAL A 4 13.73 -12.86 11.41
N PHE A 5 13.76 -13.43 10.20
CA PHE A 5 13.24 -12.79 9.00
C PHE A 5 11.74 -12.45 9.12
N ILE A 6 10.92 -13.42 9.53
CA ILE A 6 9.49 -13.22 9.78
C ILE A 6 9.28 -12.14 10.84
N PHE A 7 10.04 -12.22 11.94
CA PHE A 7 9.99 -11.24 13.02
C PHE A 7 10.31 -9.82 12.53
N THR A 8 11.38 -9.63 11.76
CA THR A 8 11.75 -8.31 11.22
C THR A 8 10.69 -7.74 10.27
N THR A 9 10.05 -8.60 9.48
CA THR A 9 8.97 -8.19 8.58
C THR A 9 7.72 -7.80 9.37
N ALA A 10 7.41 -8.54 10.44
CA ALA A 10 6.31 -8.22 11.34
C ALA A 10 6.52 -6.89 12.08
N LEU A 11 7.76 -6.60 12.52
CA LEU A 11 8.11 -5.32 13.16
C LEU A 11 7.84 -4.14 12.22
N SER A 12 8.25 -4.23 10.96
CA SER A 12 7.99 -3.18 9.96
C SER A 12 6.50 -3.00 9.65
N LEU A 13 5.71 -4.08 9.72
CA LEU A 13 4.27 -4.05 9.42
C LEU A 13 3.44 -3.44 10.55
N MET A 14 3.85 -3.61 11.80
CA MET A 14 3.11 -3.18 12.99
C MET A 14 2.72 -1.68 12.98
N PRO A 15 3.64 -0.70 12.82
CA PRO A 15 3.28 0.72 12.81
C PRO A 15 2.42 1.08 11.59
N LEU A 16 2.61 0.42 10.45
CA LEU A 16 1.82 0.66 9.24
C LEU A 16 0.37 0.18 9.38
N SER A 17 0.16 -0.96 10.04
CA SER A 17 -1.18 -1.50 10.29
C SER A 17 -2.06 -0.53 11.08
N LEU A 18 -1.48 0.17 12.07
CA LEU A 18 -2.18 1.17 12.86
C LEU A 18 -2.51 2.42 12.04
N ARG A 19 -1.61 2.82 11.13
CA ARG A 19 -1.86 3.95 10.23
C ARG A 19 -2.96 3.64 9.21
N ILE A 20 -2.99 2.43 8.66
CA ILE A 20 -4.05 1.99 7.74
C ILE A 20 -5.41 1.98 8.46
N ASN A 21 -5.45 1.59 9.73
CA ASN A 21 -6.69 1.62 10.51
C ASN A 21 -7.28 3.02 10.68
N GLY A 22 -6.42 4.05 10.72
CA GLY A 22 -6.80 5.46 10.82
C GLY A 22 -7.25 6.10 9.50
N LEU A 23 -7.21 5.39 8.37
CA LEU A 23 -7.72 5.89 7.10
C LEU A 23 -9.24 6.08 7.15
N GLN A 24 -9.70 7.23 6.66
CA GLN A 24 -11.13 7.59 6.59
C GLN A 24 -11.69 7.53 5.16
N SER A 25 -10.83 7.52 4.16
CA SER A 25 -11.19 7.41 2.76
C SER A 25 -10.02 6.83 1.96
N VAL A 26 -10.35 6.20 0.84
CA VAL A 26 -9.41 5.86 -0.23
C VAL A 26 -10.02 6.43 -1.50
N ASP A 27 -9.19 6.94 -2.40
CA ASP A 27 -9.68 7.50 -3.66
C ASP A 27 -10.34 6.40 -4.49
N ILE A 28 -11.65 6.55 -4.73
CA ILE A 28 -12.43 5.56 -5.49
C ILE A 28 -11.97 5.49 -6.94
N THR A 29 -11.35 6.55 -7.48
CA THR A 29 -10.93 6.62 -8.88
C THR A 29 -9.74 5.70 -9.17
N GLU A 30 -8.95 5.35 -8.16
CA GLU A 30 -7.91 4.32 -8.27
C GLU A 30 -8.49 2.94 -8.62
N TYR A 31 -9.75 2.69 -8.23
CA TYR A 31 -10.45 1.42 -8.46
C TYR A 31 -11.45 1.52 -9.63
N MET A 32 -12.04 2.71 -9.83
CA MET A 32 -13.08 2.99 -10.82
C MET A 32 -12.73 4.27 -11.61
N PRO A 33 -11.75 4.20 -12.52
CA PRO A 33 -11.22 5.38 -13.22
C PRO A 33 -12.22 6.04 -14.17
N SER A 34 -13.29 5.36 -14.59
CA SER A 34 -14.34 5.96 -15.41
C SER A 34 -15.12 7.05 -14.66
N LEU A 35 -15.11 7.03 -13.33
CA LEU A 35 -15.75 8.06 -12.50
C LEU A 35 -15.16 9.45 -12.74
N GLU A 36 -13.85 9.58 -12.92
CA GLU A 36 -13.22 10.89 -13.21
C GLU A 36 -13.70 11.48 -14.53
N ARG A 37 -14.07 10.62 -15.48
CA ARG A 37 -14.52 11.02 -16.82
C ARG A 37 -16.03 11.22 -16.91
N THR A 38 -16.78 10.56 -16.06
CA THR A 38 -18.26 10.57 -16.08
C THR A 38 -18.87 11.49 -15.05
N MET A 39 -18.18 11.74 -13.93
CA MET A 39 -18.59 12.71 -12.94
C MET A 39 -18.20 14.10 -13.44
N THR A 40 -19.06 14.71 -14.26
CA THR A 40 -18.86 16.07 -14.78
C THR A 40 -19.81 17.07 -14.11
N ALA A 41 -19.51 18.36 -14.20
CA ALA A 41 -20.41 19.40 -13.68
C ALA A 41 -21.77 19.36 -14.39
N ASP A 42 -21.78 19.06 -15.69
CA ASP A 42 -23.01 18.91 -16.49
C ASP A 42 -23.83 17.71 -16.03
N PHE A 43 -23.18 16.57 -15.71
CA PHE A 43 -23.85 15.41 -15.13
C PHE A 43 -24.49 15.74 -13.78
N LEU A 44 -23.77 16.43 -12.90
CA LEU A 44 -24.26 16.82 -11.57
C LEU A 44 -25.43 17.80 -11.66
N ALA A 45 -25.34 18.81 -12.54
CA ALA A 45 -26.43 19.74 -12.78
C ALA A 45 -27.66 18.98 -13.32
N ALA A 46 -27.46 18.10 -14.31
CA ALA A 46 -28.53 17.28 -14.86
C ALA A 46 -29.17 16.36 -13.83
N TYR A 47 -28.39 15.79 -12.88
CA TYR A 47 -28.88 14.96 -11.78
C TYR A 47 -29.75 15.75 -10.79
N GLN A 48 -29.31 16.95 -10.41
CA GLN A 48 -30.00 17.81 -9.43
C GLN A 48 -31.33 18.36 -9.98
N ASP A 49 -31.36 18.72 -11.26
CA ASP A 49 -32.56 19.21 -11.93
C ASP A 49 -33.42 18.08 -12.52
N PHE A 50 -33.01 16.82 -12.34
CA PHE A 50 -33.65 15.69 -12.99
C PHE A 50 -35.07 15.43 -12.47
N ASN A 51 -36.05 15.34 -13.38
CA ASN A 51 -37.39 14.88 -13.02
C ASN A 51 -37.46 13.35 -13.04
N TRP A 52 -37.24 12.75 -11.88
CA TRP A 52 -37.21 11.30 -11.68
C TRP A 52 -38.51 10.56 -12.03
N ASP A 53 -39.65 11.25 -12.10
CA ASP A 53 -40.91 10.63 -12.56
C ASP A 53 -40.83 10.21 -14.05
N GLN A 54 -39.94 10.82 -14.84
CA GLN A 54 -39.78 10.55 -16.27
C GLN A 54 -38.96 9.27 -16.56
N VAL A 55 -38.12 8.82 -15.63
CA VAL A 55 -37.27 7.61 -15.79
C VAL A 55 -38.05 6.31 -15.55
N ALA A 56 -39.33 6.40 -15.17
CA ALA A 56 -40.17 5.25 -14.89
C ALA A 56 -40.31 4.26 -16.07
N ASN A 57 -40.09 4.68 -17.32
CA ASN A 57 -40.36 3.87 -18.52
C ASN A 57 -39.14 3.58 -19.42
N GLN A 58 -38.20 4.51 -19.58
CA GLN A 58 -36.95 4.30 -20.33
C GLN A 58 -35.86 5.19 -19.71
N GLY A 59 -34.80 4.61 -19.17
CA GLY A 59 -33.65 5.37 -18.65
C GLY A 59 -33.08 6.30 -19.73
N GLN A 60 -32.57 7.46 -19.33
CA GLN A 60 -32.01 8.45 -20.24
C GLN A 60 -30.49 8.36 -20.21
N SER A 61 -29.85 8.09 -21.35
CA SER A 61 -28.40 8.07 -21.46
C SER A 61 -27.88 9.22 -22.32
N SER A 62 -26.82 9.89 -21.86
CA SER A 62 -26.00 10.80 -22.67
C SER A 62 -24.65 10.14 -22.97
N GLN A 63 -24.22 10.24 -24.22
CA GLN A 63 -22.91 9.74 -24.66
C GLN A 63 -21.99 10.93 -24.86
N GLU A 64 -20.97 11.05 -24.00
CA GLU A 64 -19.99 12.14 -24.09
C GLU A 64 -18.82 11.77 -25.01
N ASP A 65 -18.51 10.46 -25.12
CA ASP A 65 -17.44 9.95 -26.00
C ASP A 65 -17.71 8.48 -26.41
N ASP A 66 -17.01 7.94 -27.43
CA ASP A 66 -17.26 6.62 -28.03
C ASP A 66 -17.17 5.41 -27.06
N LYS A 67 -16.80 5.64 -25.79
CA LYS A 67 -16.60 4.60 -24.76
C LYS A 67 -17.10 4.95 -23.36
N VAL A 68 -17.61 6.17 -23.12
CA VAL A 68 -17.98 6.66 -21.79
C VAL A 68 -19.44 7.10 -21.80
N ARG A 69 -20.27 6.37 -21.04
CA ARG A 69 -21.72 6.58 -20.99
C ARG A 69 -22.14 7.14 -19.63
N GLN A 70 -23.04 8.12 -19.64
CA GLN A 70 -23.73 8.62 -18.46
C GLN A 70 -25.22 8.31 -18.60
N ALA A 71 -25.90 7.87 -17.54
CA ALA A 71 -27.34 7.60 -17.60
C ALA A 71 -28.11 7.90 -16.31
N PHE A 72 -29.39 8.18 -16.44
CA PHE A 72 -30.36 8.22 -15.35
C PHE A 72 -31.28 7.00 -15.47
N VAL A 73 -31.34 6.19 -14.41
CA VAL A 73 -31.99 4.87 -14.42
C VAL A 73 -32.82 4.67 -13.16
N LYS A 74 -33.86 3.84 -13.26
CA LYS A 74 -34.68 3.48 -12.10
C LYS A 74 -33.99 2.44 -11.23
N ASP A 75 -33.41 1.43 -11.87
CA ASP A 75 -32.90 0.22 -11.25
C ASP A 75 -31.63 -0.29 -11.93
N GLU A 76 -31.01 -1.28 -11.31
CA GLU A 76 -29.79 -1.94 -11.77
C GLU A 76 -29.96 -2.60 -13.15
N THR A 77 -31.13 -3.18 -13.44
CA THR A 77 -31.39 -3.86 -14.73
C THR A 77 -31.34 -2.88 -15.90
N GLN A 78 -31.86 -1.67 -15.71
CA GLN A 78 -31.74 -0.59 -16.68
C GLN A 78 -30.28 -0.12 -16.81
N ALA A 79 -29.55 -0.02 -15.69
CA ALA A 79 -28.13 0.33 -15.69
C ALA A 79 -27.30 -0.69 -16.51
N GLU A 80 -27.52 -2.00 -16.30
CA GLU A 80 -26.85 -3.06 -17.04
C GLU A 80 -27.11 -2.99 -18.55
N THR A 81 -28.33 -2.64 -18.93
CA THR A 81 -28.72 -2.53 -20.34
C THR A 81 -28.07 -1.33 -21.01
N LEU A 82 -28.08 -0.16 -20.36
CA LEU A 82 -27.55 1.08 -20.93
C LEU A 82 -26.01 1.12 -20.91
N LEU A 83 -25.39 0.53 -19.90
CA LEU A 83 -23.93 0.45 -19.76
C LEU A 83 -23.34 -0.84 -20.37
N LYS A 84 -24.14 -1.64 -21.11
CA LYS A 84 -23.71 -2.95 -21.62
C LYS A 84 -22.40 -2.91 -22.42
N GLU A 85 -22.17 -1.87 -23.21
CA GLU A 85 -21.11 -1.80 -24.22
C GLU A 85 -19.95 -0.85 -23.86
N GLY A 86 -19.76 -0.48 -22.59
CA GLY A 86 -18.64 0.39 -22.23
C GLY A 86 -18.50 0.65 -20.73
N SER A 87 -17.48 1.44 -20.38
CA SER A 87 -17.39 2.00 -19.02
C SER A 87 -18.36 3.17 -18.90
N GLY A 88 -18.91 3.38 -17.70
CA GLY A 88 -19.82 4.48 -17.51
C GLY A 88 -20.43 4.55 -16.13
N LEU A 89 -21.26 5.58 -15.97
CA LEU A 89 -21.96 5.91 -14.76
C LEU A 89 -23.46 5.95 -15.04
N ALA A 90 -24.26 5.29 -14.22
CA ALA A 90 -25.68 5.50 -14.19
C ALA A 90 -26.13 5.87 -12.79
N ALA A 91 -27.04 6.81 -12.64
CA ALA A 91 -27.52 7.24 -11.32
C ALA A 91 -29.04 7.08 -11.21
N SER A 92 -29.47 6.74 -10.00
CA SER A 92 -30.85 6.71 -9.53
C SER A 92 -31.00 7.70 -8.36
N GLN A 93 -32.21 7.82 -7.80
CA GLN A 93 -32.47 8.70 -6.66
C GLN A 93 -31.58 8.35 -5.45
N ASP A 94 -31.40 7.06 -5.20
CA ASP A 94 -30.74 6.56 -3.98
C ASP A 94 -29.45 5.79 -4.28
N GLN A 95 -29.11 5.55 -5.55
CA GLN A 95 -28.01 4.67 -5.92
C GLN A 95 -27.21 5.20 -7.11
N VAL A 96 -25.94 4.83 -7.14
CA VAL A 96 -25.05 5.03 -8.29
C VAL A 96 -24.54 3.68 -8.76
N PHE A 97 -24.66 3.45 -10.06
CA PHE A 97 -24.23 2.27 -10.78
C PHE A 97 -23.00 2.62 -11.62
N ILE A 98 -21.92 1.89 -11.43
CA ILE A 98 -20.63 2.19 -12.05
C ILE A 98 -20.18 0.95 -12.79
N LYS A 99 -19.81 1.10 -14.06
CA LYS A 99 -19.29 -0.02 -14.87
C LYS A 99 -17.91 0.30 -15.41
N GLU A 100 -17.01 -0.66 -15.31
CA GLU A 100 -15.65 -0.58 -15.84
C GLU A 100 -15.42 -1.63 -16.93
N GLY A 101 -15.63 -1.25 -18.19
CA GLY A 101 -15.44 -2.14 -19.34
C GLY A 101 -16.35 -3.38 -19.25
N ASP A 102 -15.73 -4.56 -19.20
CA ASP A 102 -16.44 -5.85 -19.11
C ASP A 102 -16.62 -6.35 -17.66
N GLN A 103 -16.30 -5.50 -16.67
CA GLN A 103 -16.51 -5.83 -15.25
C GLN A 103 -18.01 -5.76 -14.87
N PRO A 104 -18.43 -6.49 -13.82
CA PRO A 104 -19.75 -6.34 -13.24
C PRO A 104 -20.05 -4.89 -12.83
N ILE A 105 -21.32 -4.51 -12.85
CA ILE A 105 -21.73 -3.21 -12.32
C ILE A 105 -21.49 -3.18 -10.82
N PHE A 106 -20.87 -2.10 -10.37
CA PHE A 106 -20.75 -1.76 -8.98
C PHE A 106 -21.91 -0.87 -8.57
N VAL A 107 -22.58 -1.19 -7.45
CA VAL A 107 -23.71 -0.43 -6.92
C VAL A 107 -23.28 0.25 -5.63
N GLN A 108 -23.42 1.57 -5.56
CA GLN A 108 -23.18 2.37 -4.38
C GLN A 108 -24.49 3.00 -3.92
N ASP A 109 -24.92 2.69 -2.70
CA ASP A 109 -26.05 3.38 -2.05
C ASP A 109 -25.59 4.77 -1.62
N LEU A 110 -26.38 5.79 -1.94
CA LEU A 110 -26.11 7.21 -1.63
C LEU A 110 -26.63 7.60 -0.23
N GLY A 111 -27.58 6.83 0.31
CA GLY A 111 -28.23 7.08 1.58
C GLY A 111 -28.90 8.46 1.66
N GLN A 112 -29.23 8.88 2.89
CA GLN A 112 -29.90 10.18 3.13
C GLN A 112 -28.99 11.39 2.91
N ASP A 113 -27.67 11.18 2.89
CA ASP A 113 -26.66 12.25 2.81
C ASP A 113 -26.00 12.26 1.43
N ASN A 114 -26.84 12.21 0.40
CA ASN A 114 -26.48 11.98 -1.00
C ASN A 114 -25.42 12.99 -1.51
N PRO A 115 -24.18 12.53 -1.81
CA PRO A 115 -23.11 13.37 -2.33
C PRO A 115 -23.45 14.14 -3.61
N LEU A 116 -24.26 13.55 -4.50
CA LEU A 116 -24.63 14.16 -5.79
C LEU A 116 -25.50 15.42 -5.63
N LEU A 117 -26.18 15.57 -4.48
CA LEU A 117 -27.05 16.73 -4.19
C LEU A 117 -26.33 17.84 -3.42
N LYS A 118 -25.12 17.59 -2.89
CA LYS A 118 -24.43 18.54 -2.00
C LYS A 118 -23.62 19.60 -2.73
N SER A 119 -23.13 19.27 -3.91
CA SER A 119 -22.16 20.09 -4.63
C SER A 119 -22.30 19.91 -6.14
N GLN A 120 -21.98 20.97 -6.89
CA GLN A 120 -21.84 20.92 -8.35
C GLN A 120 -20.37 20.74 -8.78
N ASP A 121 -19.44 20.68 -7.83
CA ASP A 121 -18.03 20.41 -8.09
C ASP A 121 -17.79 18.89 -8.11
N PRO A 122 -17.42 18.31 -9.27
CA PRO A 122 -17.12 16.89 -9.39
C PRO A 122 -16.07 16.37 -8.40
N GLN A 123 -15.03 17.16 -8.10
CA GLN A 123 -13.96 16.70 -7.22
C GLN A 123 -14.45 16.56 -5.78
N MET A 124 -15.32 17.47 -5.34
CA MET A 124 -15.95 17.38 -4.01
C MET A 124 -16.88 16.16 -3.94
N VAL A 125 -17.70 15.93 -4.98
CA VAL A 125 -18.59 14.77 -5.04
C VAL A 125 -17.81 13.46 -5.06
N LEU A 126 -16.75 13.35 -5.86
CA LEU A 126 -15.89 12.17 -5.90
C LEU A 126 -15.25 11.89 -4.54
N LYS A 127 -14.81 12.93 -3.82
CA LYS A 127 -14.25 12.79 -2.47
C LYS A 127 -15.29 12.29 -1.46
N ASP A 128 -16.52 12.77 -1.53
CA ASP A 128 -17.60 12.34 -0.63
C ASP A 128 -18.07 10.92 -0.98
N LEU A 129 -18.18 10.59 -2.27
CA LEU A 129 -18.47 9.24 -2.75
C LEU A 129 -17.37 8.25 -2.34
N SER A 130 -16.10 8.68 -2.39
CA SER A 130 -14.96 7.90 -1.91
C SER A 130 -15.07 7.55 -0.43
N GLN A 131 -15.51 8.50 0.40
CA GLN A 131 -15.74 8.26 1.84
C GLN A 131 -16.89 7.27 2.06
N LEU A 132 -17.98 7.43 1.32
CA LEU A 132 -19.16 6.56 1.43
C LEU A 132 -18.83 5.13 1.00
N TRP A 133 -18.21 4.98 -0.16
CA TRP A 133 -17.73 3.69 -0.65
C TRP A 133 -16.72 3.04 0.28
N PHE A 134 -15.78 3.82 0.81
CA PHE A 134 -14.81 3.32 1.79
C PHE A 134 -15.49 2.84 3.07
N LYS A 135 -16.53 3.53 3.55
CA LYS A 135 -17.29 3.12 4.73
C LYS A 135 -17.98 1.77 4.52
N ASP A 136 -18.60 1.57 3.36
CA ASP A 136 -19.32 0.33 3.04
C ASP A 136 -18.36 -0.85 2.79
N ASN A 137 -17.19 -0.57 2.22
CA ASN A 137 -16.19 -1.58 1.86
C ASN A 137 -14.98 -1.60 2.81
N ARG A 138 -15.11 -0.98 3.99
CA ARG A 138 -13.98 -0.66 4.89
C ARG A 138 -13.10 -1.86 5.20
N LEU A 139 -13.72 -3.01 5.52
CA LEU A 139 -12.98 -4.21 5.89
C LEU A 139 -12.15 -4.72 4.72
N SER A 140 -12.76 -4.86 3.55
CA SER A 140 -12.12 -5.35 2.33
C SER A 140 -10.95 -4.45 1.92
N LEU A 141 -11.16 -3.12 1.96
CA LEU A 141 -10.15 -2.14 1.57
C LEU A 141 -8.97 -2.08 2.55
N ILE A 142 -9.23 -2.15 3.85
CA ILE A 142 -8.17 -2.22 4.85
C ILE A 142 -7.34 -3.51 4.68
N VAL A 143 -8.00 -4.65 4.45
CA VAL A 143 -7.31 -5.94 4.29
C VAL A 143 -6.45 -5.95 3.03
N ILE A 144 -6.98 -5.49 1.87
CA ILE A 144 -6.20 -5.48 0.63
C ILE A 144 -5.03 -4.49 0.71
N GLN A 145 -5.23 -3.33 1.35
CA GLN A 145 -4.16 -2.36 1.58
C GLN A 145 -3.08 -2.92 2.52
N LEU A 146 -3.48 -3.58 3.60
CA LEU A 146 -2.57 -4.24 4.54
C LEU A 146 -1.77 -5.35 3.84
N LEU A 147 -2.43 -6.15 3.00
CA LEU A 147 -1.79 -7.21 2.22
C LEU A 147 -0.79 -6.63 1.21
N ASN A 148 -1.16 -5.57 0.49
CA ASN A 148 -0.26 -4.87 -0.43
C ASN A 148 1.00 -4.39 0.29
N VAL A 149 0.84 -3.70 1.42
CA VAL A 149 1.98 -3.21 2.22
C VAL A 149 2.81 -4.37 2.76
N ALA A 150 2.19 -5.46 3.21
CA ALA A 150 2.89 -6.65 3.69
C ALA A 150 3.73 -7.30 2.58
N ILE A 151 3.18 -7.43 1.36
CA ILE A 151 3.89 -7.98 0.20
C ILE A 151 5.08 -7.09 -0.18
N ILE A 152 4.90 -5.77 -0.21
CA ILE A 152 5.96 -4.81 -0.52
C ILE A 152 7.09 -4.92 0.51
N LEU A 153 6.77 -4.89 1.80
CA LEU A 153 7.76 -5.00 2.86
C LEU A 153 8.47 -6.35 2.87
N PHE A 154 7.72 -7.44 2.69
CA PHE A 154 8.29 -8.78 2.61
C PHE A 154 9.27 -8.89 1.44
N THR A 155 8.87 -8.42 0.26
CA THR A 155 9.70 -8.45 -0.95
C THR A 155 10.94 -7.57 -0.78
N ASN A 156 10.78 -6.37 -0.23
CA ASN A 156 11.90 -5.46 0.07
C ASN A 156 12.90 -6.10 1.03
N ASN A 157 12.43 -6.65 2.14
CA ASN A 157 13.27 -7.34 3.12
C ASN A 157 13.97 -8.55 2.51
N LEU A 158 13.26 -9.34 1.69
CA LEU A 158 13.82 -10.50 1.01
C LEU A 158 14.95 -10.11 0.06
N ILE A 159 14.75 -9.06 -0.75
CA ILE A 159 15.78 -8.52 -1.65
C ILE A 159 16.97 -8.02 -0.85
N PHE A 160 16.75 -7.16 0.15
CA PHE A 160 17.84 -6.59 0.95
C PHE A 160 18.68 -7.68 1.63
N ILE A 161 18.03 -8.58 2.36
CA ILE A 161 18.72 -9.65 3.09
C ILE A 161 19.39 -10.61 2.09
N GLY A 162 18.70 -11.00 1.03
CA GLY A 162 19.22 -11.93 0.02
C GLY A 162 20.45 -11.38 -0.70
N VAL A 163 20.34 -10.16 -1.24
CA VAL A 163 21.41 -9.49 -1.99
C VAL A 163 22.60 -9.19 -1.10
N VAL A 164 22.38 -8.58 0.07
CA VAL A 164 23.50 -8.21 0.96
C VAL A 164 24.18 -9.45 1.52
N SER A 165 23.44 -10.52 1.85
CA SER A 165 24.05 -11.80 2.25
C SER A 165 24.88 -12.41 1.13
N ALA A 166 24.45 -12.28 -0.14
CA ALA A 166 25.23 -12.75 -1.28
C ALA A 166 26.53 -11.94 -1.45
N LEU A 167 26.47 -10.61 -1.30
CA LEU A 167 27.66 -9.74 -1.33
C LEU A 167 28.63 -10.07 -0.18
N VAL A 168 28.10 -10.26 1.02
CA VAL A 168 28.89 -10.64 2.20
C VAL A 168 29.52 -12.02 2.00
N TYR A 169 28.78 -12.98 1.44
CA TYR A 169 29.31 -14.29 1.10
C TYR A 169 30.41 -14.22 0.04
N LEU A 170 30.27 -13.37 -0.99
CA LEU A 170 31.33 -13.16 -2.00
C LEU A 170 32.65 -12.63 -1.40
N MET A 171 32.63 -12.06 -0.20
CA MET A 171 33.87 -11.66 0.48
C MET A 171 34.78 -12.86 0.80
N HIS A 172 34.26 -14.10 0.83
CA HIS A 172 35.08 -15.31 1.02
C HIS A 172 36.13 -15.52 -0.10
N LEU A 173 35.94 -14.90 -1.28
CA LEU A 173 36.94 -14.94 -2.36
C LEU A 173 38.23 -14.21 -1.97
N SER A 174 38.20 -13.36 -0.95
CA SER A 174 39.35 -12.63 -0.44
C SER A 174 39.94 -13.33 0.78
N ARG A 175 41.27 -13.53 0.79
CA ARG A 175 42.05 -14.13 1.88
C ARG A 175 41.95 -13.39 3.22
N ARG A 176 41.32 -12.20 3.25
CA ARG A 176 41.19 -11.37 4.46
C ARG A 176 39.93 -11.67 5.30
N PHE A 177 39.03 -12.51 4.81
CA PHE A 177 37.74 -12.79 5.45
C PHE A 177 37.58 -14.28 5.74
N THR A 178 36.97 -14.61 6.89
CA THR A 178 36.80 -16.00 7.36
C THR A 178 35.35 -16.49 7.24
N ILE A 179 34.55 -15.88 6.37
CA ILE A 179 33.14 -16.26 6.17
C ILE A 179 33.09 -17.56 5.37
N GLY A 180 32.81 -18.68 6.04
CA GLY A 180 32.90 -20.03 5.48
C GLY A 180 31.66 -20.49 4.71
N SER A 181 30.51 -19.85 4.92
CA SER A 181 29.26 -20.25 4.24
C SER A 181 28.26 -19.11 4.04
N TYR A 182 27.34 -19.30 3.08
CA TYR A 182 26.20 -18.38 2.90
C TYR A 182 25.31 -18.29 4.16
N LYS A 183 25.24 -19.36 4.96
CA LYS A 183 24.46 -19.35 6.21
C LYS A 183 25.06 -18.40 7.25
N GLU A 184 26.39 -18.30 7.34
CA GLU A 184 27.08 -17.35 8.21
C GLU A 184 26.86 -15.91 7.74
N ALA A 185 27.02 -15.66 6.43
CA ALA A 185 26.71 -14.36 5.83
C ALA A 185 25.26 -13.93 6.12
N LEU A 186 24.31 -14.84 5.93
CA LEU A 186 22.90 -14.63 6.21
C LEU A 186 22.63 -14.33 7.69
N THR A 187 23.37 -14.97 8.60
CA THR A 187 23.26 -14.75 10.05
C THR A 187 23.72 -13.35 10.44
N ILE A 188 24.88 -12.93 9.94
CA ILE A 188 25.45 -11.59 10.18
C ILE A 188 24.46 -10.54 9.67
N VAL A 189 23.97 -10.71 8.44
CA VAL A 189 23.03 -9.80 7.81
C VAL A 189 21.70 -9.75 8.55
N LEU A 190 21.10 -10.90 8.89
CA LEU A 190 19.82 -10.93 9.61
C LEU A 190 19.89 -10.27 10.98
N ASN A 191 20.99 -10.43 11.71
CA ASN A 191 21.15 -9.79 13.02
C ASN A 191 21.31 -8.27 12.89
N ALA A 192 22.11 -7.79 11.94
CA ALA A 192 22.25 -6.35 11.68
C ALA A 192 20.93 -5.74 11.18
N PHE A 193 20.22 -6.45 10.31
CA PHE A 193 18.93 -6.03 9.77
C PHE A 193 17.86 -5.99 10.85
N GLY A 194 17.85 -6.96 11.77
CA GLY A 194 16.89 -6.99 12.88
C GLY A 194 17.03 -5.81 13.83
N GLY A 195 18.26 -5.40 14.17
CA GLY A 195 18.49 -4.18 14.94
C GLY A 195 18.00 -2.92 14.22
N ALA A 196 18.23 -2.84 12.92
CA ALA A 196 17.77 -1.73 12.09
C ALA A 196 16.23 -1.67 11.97
N SER A 197 15.56 -2.82 11.79
CA SER A 197 14.10 -2.92 11.75
C SER A 197 13.46 -2.51 13.09
N LEU A 198 14.06 -2.87 14.22
CA LEU A 198 13.59 -2.43 15.54
C LEU A 198 13.67 -0.90 15.69
N LEU A 199 14.80 -0.30 15.29
CA LEU A 199 14.96 1.16 15.29
C LEU A 199 13.94 1.86 14.38
N ALA A 200 13.76 1.34 13.16
CA ALA A 200 12.81 1.89 12.20
C ALA A 200 11.36 1.78 12.70
N MET A 201 11.00 0.67 13.34
CA MET A 201 9.69 0.48 13.96
C MET A 201 9.43 1.56 15.02
N ILE A 202 10.38 1.79 15.93
CA ILE A 202 10.26 2.80 16.99
C ILE A 202 10.08 4.19 16.37
N ALA A 203 10.85 4.53 15.33
CA ALA A 203 10.71 5.80 14.62
C ALA A 203 9.35 5.93 13.92
N ALA A 204 8.84 4.87 13.30
CA ALA A 204 7.54 4.87 12.64
C ALA A 204 6.38 5.06 13.63
N PHE A 205 6.47 4.51 14.85
CA PHE A 205 5.53 4.82 15.92
C PHE A 205 5.57 6.30 16.34
N ALA A 206 6.70 6.99 16.18
CA ALA A 206 6.82 8.43 16.42
C ALA A 206 6.23 9.29 15.28
N GLY A 207 5.60 8.68 14.27
CA GLY A 207 4.90 9.39 13.19
C GLY A 207 5.69 9.51 11.90
N LEU A 208 6.83 8.82 11.77
CA LEU A 208 7.60 8.79 10.53
C LEU A 208 6.75 8.19 9.38
N ASP A 209 6.84 8.79 8.19
CA ASP A 209 6.15 8.28 7.01
C ASP A 209 6.76 6.93 6.55
N PRO A 210 6.04 6.09 5.78
CA PRO A 210 6.49 4.73 5.48
C PRO A 210 7.77 4.72 4.64
N LEU A 211 7.93 5.71 3.76
CA LEU A 211 9.10 5.83 2.90
C LEU A 211 10.33 6.19 3.72
N ALA A 212 10.24 7.19 4.59
CA ALA A 212 11.33 7.52 5.50
C ALA A 212 11.65 6.38 6.47
N MET A 213 10.66 5.56 6.87
CA MET A 213 10.89 4.39 7.72
C MET A 213 11.79 3.38 7.02
N ILE A 214 11.49 3.07 5.76
CA ILE A 214 12.29 2.16 4.93
C ILE A 214 13.69 2.74 4.71
N SER A 215 13.81 4.03 4.44
CA SER A 215 15.12 4.70 4.31
C SER A 215 15.93 4.62 5.59
N LEU A 216 15.35 4.96 6.74
CA LEU A 216 16.00 4.88 8.05
C LEU A 216 16.45 3.45 8.36
N GLN A 217 15.60 2.46 8.09
CA GLN A 217 15.93 1.04 8.22
C GLN A 217 17.16 0.68 7.36
N GLY A 218 17.19 1.12 6.10
CA GLY A 218 18.32 0.89 5.19
C GLY A 218 19.62 1.51 5.70
N PHE A 219 19.58 2.77 6.14
CA PHE A 219 20.75 3.46 6.69
C PHE A 219 21.25 2.81 7.98
N ALA A 220 20.35 2.54 8.93
CA ALA A 220 20.70 1.90 10.20
C ALA A 220 21.28 0.49 9.97
N PHE A 221 20.77 -0.24 8.97
CA PHE A 221 21.28 -1.55 8.60
C PHE A 221 22.71 -1.47 8.04
N ILE A 222 22.97 -0.59 7.07
CA ILE A 222 24.32 -0.41 6.51
C ILE A 222 25.28 0.08 7.59
N ALA A 223 24.88 1.03 8.43
CA ALA A 223 25.69 1.52 9.53
C ALA A 223 26.04 0.40 10.53
N SER A 224 25.08 -0.48 10.84
CA SER A 224 25.31 -1.64 11.70
C SER A 224 26.29 -2.64 11.10
N LEU A 225 26.20 -2.89 9.79
CA LEU A 225 27.17 -3.72 9.08
C LEU A 225 28.56 -3.09 9.05
N MET A 226 28.67 -1.79 8.81
CA MET A 226 29.95 -1.06 8.85
C MET A 226 30.57 -1.09 10.24
N ALA A 227 29.78 -0.89 11.30
CA ALA A 227 30.25 -0.98 12.68
C ALA A 227 30.73 -2.40 13.01
N SER A 228 30.00 -3.43 12.57
CA SER A 228 30.42 -4.83 12.72
C SER A 228 31.72 -5.10 11.97
N TYR A 229 31.84 -4.62 10.72
CA TYR A 229 33.06 -4.75 9.93
C TYR A 229 34.24 -4.03 10.59
N TRP A 230 34.06 -2.81 11.08
CA TRP A 230 35.17 -2.08 11.72
C TRP A 230 35.67 -2.81 12.97
N LYS A 231 34.76 -3.37 13.79
CA LYS A 231 35.14 -4.07 15.01
C LYS A 231 35.75 -5.45 14.76
N THR A 232 35.28 -6.17 13.75
CA THR A 232 35.61 -7.59 13.57
C THR A 232 36.43 -7.89 12.32
N HIS A 233 36.47 -6.97 11.36
CA HIS A 233 36.94 -7.15 9.98
C HIS A 233 36.36 -8.40 9.29
N PHE A 234 35.28 -8.98 9.86
CA PHE A 234 34.79 -10.33 9.56
C PHE A 234 35.92 -11.37 9.43
N ASN A 235 36.88 -11.29 10.34
CA ASN A 235 38.07 -12.12 10.38
C ASN A 235 38.27 -12.69 11.79
N ASP A 236 38.21 -14.02 11.89
CA ASP A 236 38.29 -14.71 13.18
C ASP A 236 39.70 -14.65 13.78
N ASP A 237 40.75 -14.67 12.95
CA ASP A 237 42.14 -14.55 13.39
C ASP A 237 42.41 -13.17 14.01
N TYR A 238 41.80 -12.12 13.46
CA TYR A 238 41.87 -10.76 14.00
C TYR A 238 41.20 -10.67 15.37
N LEU A 239 40.04 -11.31 15.54
CA LEU A 239 39.32 -11.33 16.81
C LEU A 239 40.08 -12.10 17.90
N GLU A 240 40.68 -13.23 17.56
CA GLU A 240 41.52 -14.00 18.50
C GLU A 240 42.74 -13.21 18.99
N ASP A 241 43.41 -12.46 18.10
CA ASP A 241 44.58 -11.64 18.47
C ASP A 241 44.19 -10.48 19.41
N ILE A 242 43.05 -9.82 19.16
CA ILE A 242 42.52 -8.80 20.08
C ILE A 242 42.20 -9.39 21.46
N GLN A 243 41.54 -10.55 21.52
CA GLN A 243 41.19 -11.17 22.80
C GLN A 243 42.43 -11.58 23.60
N LYS A 244 43.45 -12.15 22.93
CA LYS A 244 44.73 -12.51 23.55
C LYS A 244 45.47 -11.27 24.08
N ARG A 245 45.50 -10.16 23.33
CA ARG A 245 46.10 -8.89 23.76
C ARG A 245 45.34 -8.22 24.91
N GLY A 246 44.01 -8.33 24.94
CA GLY A 246 43.17 -7.83 26.03
C GLY A 246 43.34 -8.61 27.34
N ALA A 247 43.41 -9.94 27.26
CA ALA A 247 43.61 -10.82 28.42
C ALA A 247 44.98 -10.61 29.11
N HIS A 248 46.01 -10.24 28.35
CA HIS A 248 47.32 -9.88 28.90
C HIS A 248 47.36 -8.51 29.60
N ARG A 249 46.45 -7.57 29.28
CA ARG A 249 46.38 -6.25 29.92
C ARG A 249 45.60 -6.23 31.24
N GLY A 250 44.75 -7.24 31.51
CA GLY A 250 44.02 -7.37 32.78
C GLY A 250 44.76 -8.13 33.88
N ARG A 251 46.04 -8.43 33.70
CA ARG A 251 46.87 -9.25 34.60
C ARG A 251 48.02 -8.51 35.29
N ASN A 252 48.09 -7.18 35.16
CA ASN A 252 49.02 -6.33 35.90
C ASN A 252 48.27 -5.38 36.83
#